data_AF-A0A2Z2M798-F1
#
_entry.id   AF-A0A2Z2M798-F1
#
_cell.length_a   1.000
_cell.length_b   1.000
_cell.length_c   1.000
_cell.angle_alpha   90.00
_cell.angle_beta   90.00
_cell.angle_gamma   90.00
#
_symmetry.space_group_name_H-M   'P 1'
#
loop_
_entity.id
_entity.type
_entity.pdbx_description
1 polymer ?
#
loop_
_entity_poly.entity_id
_entity_poly.type
_entity_poly.pdbx_seq_one_letter_code
_entity_poly.pdbx_strand_id
1 'polypeptide(L)' 'MTTVIKRNPLLFLKELREYYDDIWKLPDSQYLVDPDFLVVDPKTGKGAKIAFVVLDDGETVSVVYDDIS' A
#
# COMPACT_ATOMS: atom_id res chain seq x y z
N MET A 1 -2.22 -12.69 4.28
CA MET A 1 -1.04 -12.75 5.18
C MET A 1 -0.19 -11.51 4.95
N THR A 2 -0.32 -10.54 5.85
CA THR A 2 0.39 -9.26 5.74
C THR A 2 1.88 -9.39 6.03
N THR A 3 2.71 -8.81 5.16
CA THR A 3 4.15 -8.67 5.35
C THR A 3 4.50 -7.30 5.91
N VAL A 4 5.28 -7.25 6.99
CA VAL A 4 5.70 -5.97 7.59
C VAL A 4 7.04 -5.51 7.00
N ILE A 5 7.07 -4.30 6.45
CA ILE A 5 8.27 -3.68 5.87
C ILE A 5 8.68 -2.48 6.74
N LYS A 6 9.91 -2.50 7.26
CA LYS A 6 10.46 -1.39 8.06
C LYS A 6 11.14 -0.34 7.16
N ARG A 7 10.35 0.59 6.62
CA ARG A 7 10.83 1.63 5.69
C ARG A 7 9.96 2.88 5.78
N ASN A 8 10.48 4.03 5.33
CA ASN A 8 9.69 5.26 5.18
C ASN A 8 8.52 5.02 4.19
N PRO A 9 7.25 5.11 4.63
CA PRO A 9 6.09 4.84 3.78
C PRO A 9 5.97 5.78 2.58
N LEU A 10 6.33 7.06 2.74
CA LEU A 10 6.26 8.04 1.66
C LEU A 10 7.26 7.71 0.54
N LEU A 11 8.46 7.27 0.91
CA LEU A 11 9.46 6.84 -0.07
C LEU A 11 9.01 5.56 -0.77
N PHE A 12 8.47 4.60 -0.03
CA PHE A 12 7.96 3.35 -0.59
C PHE A 12 6.83 3.60 -1.60
N LEU A 13 5.85 4.44 -1.25
CA LEU A 13 4.75 4.82 -2.15
C LEU A 13 5.27 5.57 -3.38
N LYS A 14 6.30 6.42 -3.23
CA LYS A 14 6.94 7.09 -4.36
C LYS A 14 7.56 6.10 -5.33
N GLU A 15 8.27 5.08 -4.83
CA GLU A 15 8.86 4.03 -5.67
C GLU A 15 7.78 3.19 -6.35
N LEU A 16 6.68 2.88 -5.66
CA LEU A 16 5.56 2.17 -6.29
C LEU A 16 4.97 2.95 -7.48
N ARG A 17 4.90 4.27 -7.40
CA ARG A 17 4.44 5.14 -8.51
C ARG A 17 5.36 5.09 -9.74
N GLU A 18 6.58 4.55 -9.62
CA GLU A 18 7.46 4.35 -10.77
C GLU A 18 7.14 3.06 -11.54
N TYR A 19 6.45 2.11 -10.90
CA TYR A 19 6.15 0.78 -11.47
C TYR A 19 4.66 0.54 -11.72
N TYR A 20 3.79 1.25 -11.01
CA TYR A 20 2.35 1.10 -11.11
C TYR A 20 1.71 2.47 -11.42
N ASP A 21 0.96 2.52 -12.51
CA ASP A 21 0.27 3.74 -12.95
C ASP A 21 -0.97 4.03 -12.08
N ASP A 22 -1.56 2.99 -11.48
CA ASP A 22 -2.85 3.07 -10.81
C ASP A 22 -2.71 2.88 -9.29
N ILE A 23 -2.51 4.00 -8.59
CA ILE A 23 -2.30 4.02 -7.14
C ILE A 23 -3.32 4.93 -6.45
N TRP A 24 -4.22 4.31 -5.69
CA TRP A 24 -5.34 4.96 -5.03
C TRP A 24 -5.15 5.02 -3.51
N LYS A 25 -5.33 6.21 -2.96
CA LYS A 25 -5.51 6.35 -1.52
C LYS A 25 -6.99 6.15 -1.18
N LEU A 26 -7.33 5.04 -0.54
CA LEU A 26 -8.70 4.70 -0.16
C LEU A 26 -8.77 4.37 1.34
N PRO A 27 -9.06 5.37 2.19
CA PRO A 27 -9.32 5.13 3.60
C PRO A 27 -10.48 4.14 3.78
N ASP A 28 -10.38 3.29 4.80
CA ASP A 28 -11.41 2.29 5.15
C ASP A 28 -11.81 1.32 4.02
N SER A 29 -10.94 1.16 3.02
CA SER A 29 -11.19 0.23 1.92
C SER A 29 -11.23 -1.21 2.39
N GLN A 30 -12.18 -2.00 1.87
CA GLN A 30 -12.25 -3.45 2.10
C GLN A 30 -10.96 -4.18 1.71
N TYR A 31 -10.22 -3.65 0.73
CA TYR A 31 -8.95 -4.21 0.28
C TYR A 31 -7.84 -4.08 1.33
N LEU A 32 -8.01 -3.20 2.32
CA LEU A 32 -7.02 -2.93 3.38
C LEU A 32 -7.34 -3.63 4.71
N VAL A 33 -8.35 -4.51 4.72
CA VAL A 33 -8.69 -5.34 5.90
C VAL A 33 -7.63 -6.43 6.14
N ASP A 34 -7.15 -7.09 5.08
CA ASP A 34 -5.97 -7.97 5.08
C ASP A 34 -4.97 -7.45 4.04
N PRO A 35 -4.19 -6.39 4.36
CA PRO A 35 -3.28 -5.80 3.39
C PRO A 35 -2.11 -6.74 3.09
N ASP A 36 -1.56 -6.65 1.89
CA ASP A 36 -0.36 -7.38 1.50
C ASP A 36 0.87 -6.89 2.28
N PHE A 37 0.97 -5.57 2.43
CA PHE A 37 2.08 -4.94 3.14
C PHE A 37 1.63 -3.95 4.19
N LEU A 38 2.35 -3.99 5.31
CA LEU A 38 2.33 -2.98 6.35
C LEU A 38 3.70 -2.29 6.36
N VAL A 39 3.78 -1.10 5.76
CA VAL A 39 5.04 -0.34 5.70
C VAL A 39 5.09 0.59 6.90
N VAL A 40 6.09 0.45 7.77
CA VAL A 40 6.22 1.25 9.00
C VAL A 40 7.57 1.93 9.04
N ASP A 41 7.58 3.24 9.26
CA ASP A 41 8.80 3.99 9.52
C ASP A 41 9.31 3.69 10.93
N PRO A 42 10.47 3.02 11.10
CA PRO A 42 11.00 2.71 12.41
C PRO A 42 11.42 3.96 13.20
N LYS A 43 11.58 5.12 12.56
CA LYS A 43 11.98 6.37 13.22
C LYS A 43 10.79 7.14 13.78
N THR A 44 9.67 7.15 13.07
CA THR A 44 8.51 8.01 13.41
C THR A 44 7.30 7.21 13.90
N GLY A 45 7.28 5.89 13.71
CA GLY A 45 6.14 5.03 14.03
C GLY A 45 5.00 5.12 13.02
N LYS A 46 5.02 6.08 12.09
CA LYS A 46 4.02 6.24 11.04
C LYS A 46 4.07 5.07 10.08
N GLY A 47 2.91 4.62 9.62
CA GLY A 47 2.82 3.52 8.67
C GLY A 47 1.86 3.75 7.53
N ALA A 48 1.82 2.80 6.60
CA ALA A 48 0.81 2.69 5.57
C ALA A 48 0.43 1.22 5.37
N LYS A 49 -0.87 0.95 5.23
CA LYS A 49 -1.40 -0.31 4.73
C LYS A 49 -1.40 -0.25 3.21
N ILE A 50 -0.98 -1.32 2.56
CA ILE A 50 -0.90 -1.40 1.10
C ILE A 50 -1.44 -2.75 0.66
N ALA A 51 -2.33 -2.73 -0.33
CA ALA A 51 -2.88 -3.91 -0.98
C ALA A 51 -2.77 -3.78 -2.50
N PHE A 52 -2.47 -4.89 -3.16
CA PHE A 52 -2.44 -5.03 -4.61
C PHE A 52 -3.74 -5.69 -5.04
N VAL A 53 -4.52 -4.99 -5.86
CA VAL A 53 -5.83 -5.43 -6.34
C VAL A 53 -5.72 -5.68 -7.83
N VAL A 54 -6.06 -6.90 -8.25
CA VAL A 54 -6.21 -7.22 -9.67
C VAL A 54 -7.64 -6.89 -10.07
N LEU A 55 -7.82 -6.03 -11.08
CA LEU A 55 -9.13 -5.71 -11.62
C LEU A 55 -9.66 -6.85 -12.50
N ASP A 56 -10.96 -6.82 -12.80
CA ASP A 56 -11.67 -7.89 -13.53
C ASP A 56 -11.12 -8.17 -14.94
N ASP A 57 -10.28 -7.28 -15.47
CA ASP A 57 -9.55 -7.49 -16.74
C ASP A 57 -8.38 -8.48 -16.61
N GLY A 58 -7.98 -8.83 -15.38
CA GLY A 58 -6.88 -9.76 -15.09
C GLY A 58 -5.49 -9.21 -15.43
N GLU A 59 -5.41 -8.00 -15.98
CA GLU A 59 -4.18 -7.38 -16.47
C GLU A 59 -3.77 -6.17 -15.63
N THR A 60 -4.75 -5.43 -15.10
CA THR A 60 -4.47 -4.21 -14.35
C THR A 60 -4.31 -4.50 -12.87
N VAL A 61 -3.09 -4.28 -12.35
CA VAL A 61 -2.80 -4.30 -10.92
C VAL A 61 -2.87 -2.88 -10.38
N SER A 62 -3.90 -2.59 -9.60
CA SER A 62 -4.06 -1.34 -8.88
C SER A 62 -3.48 -1.46 -7.47
N VAL A 63 -2.79 -0.43 -7.01
CA VAL A 63 -2.32 -0.36 -5.62
C VAL A 63 -3.29 0.48 -4.81
N VAL A 64 -3.85 -0.10 -3.75
CA VAL A 64 -4.67 0.61 -2.77
C VAL A 64 -3.85 0.82 -1.52
N TYR A 65 -3.88 2.04 -0.96
CA TYR A 65 -3.20 2.31 0.30
C TYR A 65 -3.98 3.23 1.22
N ASP A 66 -3.67 3.14 2.51
CA ASP A 66 -4.11 4.08 3.54
C ASP A 66 -3.00 4.32 4.56
N ASP A 67 -2.95 5.53 5.10
CA ASP A 67 -1.96 5.93 6.09
C ASP A 67 -2.43 5.47 7.49
N ILE A 68 -1.48 5.02 8.30
CA ILE A 68 -1.72 4.65 9.70
C ILE A 68 -0.98 5.68 10.54
N SER A 69 -1.76 6.44 11.31
CA SER A 69 -1.25 7.46 12.25
C SER A 69 -0.75 6.84 13.54
#